data_AF-A0A1Y5Q6E3-F1
#
_entry.id   AF-A0A1Y5Q6E3-F1
#
_cell.length_a   1.000
_cell.length_b   1.000
_cell.length_c   1.000
_cell.angle_alpha   90.00
_cell.angle_beta   90.00
_cell.angle_gamma   90.00
#
_symmetry.space_group_name_H-M   'P 1'
#
loop_
_entity.id
_entity.type
_entity.pdbx_description
1 polymer ?
#
loop_
_entity_poly.entity_id
_entity_poly.type
_entity_poly.pdbx_seq_one_letter_code
_entity_poly.pdbx_strand_id
1 'polypeptide(L)'
;MSAAEQEIEVLTIAAMARDAEWLNADACAFLLGMTTPAGKINRRGFLERIAVRESFPRPMRLGTQKRWRREDVARWADDEAKISRAA
;
A
#
# COMPACT_ATOMS: atom_id res chain seq x y z
N MET A 1 11.61 -9.75 -17.85
CA MET A 1 11.58 -8.48 -17.11
C MET A 1 12.96 -8.24 -16.55
N SER A 2 13.66 -7.29 -17.13
CA SER A 2 14.97 -6.77 -16.72
C SER A 2 14.87 -5.95 -15.43
N ALA A 3 16.01 -5.69 -14.78
CA ALA A 3 16.08 -4.87 -13.57
C ALA A 3 15.57 -3.43 -13.80
N ALA A 4 15.84 -2.86 -14.99
CA ALA A 4 15.39 -1.52 -15.36
C ALA A 4 13.85 -1.43 -15.47
N GLU A 5 13.20 -2.46 -16.02
CA GLU A 5 11.73 -2.51 -16.09
C GLU A 5 11.09 -2.60 -14.70
N GLN A 6 11.73 -3.31 -13.77
CA GLN A 6 11.27 -3.41 -12.38
C GLN A 6 11.44 -2.08 -11.63
N GLU A 7 12.53 -1.37 -11.88
CA GLU A 7 12.78 -0.04 -11.29
C GLU A 7 11.75 0.98 -11.77
N ILE A 8 11.45 1.02 -13.07
CA ILE A 8 10.43 1.89 -13.66
C ILE A 8 9.03 1.61 -13.06
N GLU A 9 8.69 0.35 -12.86
CA GLU A 9 7.42 -0.06 -12.25
C GLU A 9 7.31 0.46 -10.81
N VAL A 10 8.35 0.28 -9.99
CA VAL A 10 8.38 0.78 -8.61
C VAL A 10 8.31 2.30 -8.57
N LEU A 11 9.04 3.00 -9.44
CA LEU A 11 9.02 4.46 -9.53
C LEU A 11 7.63 4.99 -9.91
N THR A 12 6.94 4.31 -10.82
CA THR A 12 5.58 4.66 -11.23
C THR A 12 4.61 4.51 -10.05
N ILE A 13 4.69 3.40 -9.32
CA ILE A 13 3.84 3.18 -8.14
C ILE A 13 4.17 4.16 -7.02
N ALA A 14 5.44 4.51 -6.83
CA ALA A 14 5.87 5.52 -5.87
C ALA A 14 5.31 6.91 -6.20
N ALA A 15 5.32 7.32 -7.47
CA ALA A 15 4.70 8.57 -7.92
C ALA A 15 3.19 8.58 -7.63
N MET A 16 2.49 7.50 -7.96
CA MET A 16 1.06 7.37 -7.64
C MET A 16 0.80 7.45 -6.12
N ALA A 17 1.62 6.79 -5.30
CA ALA A 17 1.46 6.81 -3.85
C ALA A 17 1.70 8.21 -3.25
N ARG A 18 2.48 9.06 -3.91
CA ARG A 18 2.78 10.41 -3.44
C ARG A 18 1.66 11.40 -3.79
N ASP A 19 1.18 11.37 -5.02
CA ASP A 19 0.32 12.45 -5.56
C ASP A 19 -1.15 12.05 -5.71
N ALA A 20 -1.50 10.76 -5.69
CA ALA A 20 -2.89 10.33 -5.84
C ALA A 20 -3.66 10.44 -4.51
N GLU A 21 -4.87 11.01 -4.56
CA GLU A 21 -5.80 10.98 -3.43
C GLU A 21 -6.31 9.55 -3.14
N TRP A 22 -6.50 8.75 -4.19
CA TRP A 22 -7.07 7.40 -4.11
C TRP A 22 -6.08 6.34 -4.59
N LEU A 23 -5.58 5.53 -3.66
CA LEU A 23 -4.57 4.51 -3.87
C LEU A 23 -5.16 3.18 -4.33
N ASN A 24 -4.46 2.51 -5.24
CA ASN A 24 -4.68 1.09 -5.55
C ASN A 24 -3.90 0.20 -4.55
N ALA A 25 -4.08 -1.12 -4.65
CA ALA A 25 -3.46 -2.07 -3.73
C ALA A 25 -1.92 -2.02 -3.73
N ASP A 26 -1.30 -1.80 -4.89
CA ASP A 26 0.16 -1.72 -5.03
C ASP A 26 0.71 -0.45 -4.36
N ALA A 27 0.04 0.69 -4.57
CA ALA A 27 0.41 1.95 -3.94
C ALA A 27 0.21 1.91 -2.42
N CYS A 28 -0.83 1.25 -1.91
CA CYS A 28 -0.98 0.99 -0.48
C CYS A 28 0.15 0.11 0.05
N ALA A 29 0.47 -1.00 -0.62
CA ALA A 29 1.56 -1.88 -0.23
C ALA A 29 2.90 -1.14 -0.21
N PHE A 30 3.16 -0.30 -1.21
CA PHE A 30 4.35 0.56 -1.26
C PHE A 30 4.38 1.58 -0.12
N LEU A 31 3.29 2.31 0.13
CA LEU A 31 3.19 3.31 1.20
C LEU A 31 3.45 2.69 2.59
N LEU A 32 3.05 1.43 2.78
CA LEU A 32 3.25 0.68 4.02
C LEU A 32 4.60 -0.06 4.08
N GLY A 33 5.49 0.14 3.11
CA GLY A 33 6.80 -0.51 3.07
C GLY A 33 6.75 -2.02 2.84
N MET A 34 5.66 -2.54 2.27
CA MET A 34 5.47 -3.98 2.07
C MET A 34 6.17 -4.45 0.78
N THR A 35 7.36 -5.02 0.93
CA THR A 35 8.10 -5.67 -0.16
C THR A 35 8.21 -7.18 0.05
N THR A 36 8.45 -7.90 -1.05
CA THR A 36 8.83 -9.32 -1.06
C THR A 36 10.34 -9.44 -0.78
N PRO A 37 10.85 -10.64 -0.43
CA PRO A 37 12.30 -10.85 -0.30
C PRO A 37 13.10 -10.50 -1.56
N ALA A 38 12.46 -10.56 -2.73
CA ALA A 38 13.04 -10.15 -4.01
C ALA A 38 12.94 -8.63 -4.28
N GLY A 39 12.57 -7.81 -3.29
CA GLY A 39 12.48 -6.36 -3.41
C GLY A 39 11.23 -5.82 -4.12
N LYS A 40 10.32 -6.69 -4.60
CA LYS A 40 9.10 -6.28 -5.31
C LYS A 40 7.99 -5.88 -4.36
N ILE A 41 7.10 -4.97 -4.79
CA ILE A 41 5.91 -4.58 -4.02
C ILE A 41 5.02 -5.80 -3.74
N ASN A 42 4.64 -5.99 -2.48
CA ASN A 42 3.91 -7.17 -2.02
C ASN A 42 2.39 -6.92 -1.99
N ARG A 43 1.79 -6.76 -3.19
CA ARG A 43 0.34 -6.55 -3.37
C ARG A 43 -0.51 -7.62 -2.69
N ARG A 44 -0.14 -8.89 -2.86
CA ARG A 44 -0.87 -10.04 -2.31
C ARG A 44 -0.87 -9.99 -0.79
N GLY A 45 0.31 -9.79 -0.19
CA GLY A 45 0.45 -9.65 1.26
C GLY A 45 -0.40 -8.50 1.81
N PHE A 46 -0.43 -7.36 1.13
CA PHE A 46 -1.33 -6.26 1.51
C PHE A 46 -2.80 -6.69 1.51
N LEU A 47 -3.27 -7.28 0.40
CA LEU A 47 -4.68 -7.67 0.25
C LEU A 47 -5.12 -8.74 1.25
N GLU A 48 -4.25 -9.70 1.57
CA GLU A 48 -4.57 -10.85 2.41
C GLU A 48 -4.39 -10.59 3.91
N ARG A 49 -3.52 -9.64 4.29
CA ARG A 49 -3.11 -9.46 5.70
C ARG A 49 -3.42 -8.09 6.29
N ILE A 50 -3.44 -7.05 5.46
CA ILE A 50 -3.65 -5.68 5.91
C ILE A 50 -5.06 -5.21 5.56
N ALA A 51 -5.44 -5.31 4.28
CA ALA A 51 -6.73 -4.83 3.79
C ALA A 51 -7.95 -5.57 4.38
N VAL A 52 -7.73 -6.71 5.04
CA VAL A 52 -8.77 -7.50 5.73
C VAL A 52 -8.90 -7.16 7.22
N ARG A 53 -7.98 -6.37 7.78
CA ARG A 53 -8.04 -5.99 9.21
C ARG A 53 -9.22 -5.06 9.44
N GLU A 54 -9.91 -5.26 10.56
CA GLU A 54 -11.04 -4.40 10.95
C GLU A 54 -10.61 -2.96 11.23
N SER A 55 -9.39 -2.75 11.73
CA SER A 55 -8.82 -1.43 12.00
C SER A 55 -8.36 -0.69 10.74
N PHE A 56 -8.19 -1.40 9.61
CA PHE A 56 -7.67 -0.79 8.39
C PHE A 56 -8.79 -0.02 7.65
N PRO A 57 -8.48 1.12 7.00
CA PRO A 57 -9.46 1.90 6.26
C PRO A 57 -10.26 1.07 5.25
N ARG A 58 -11.57 1.26 5.24
CA ARG A 58 -12.45 0.56 4.29
C ARG A 58 -12.23 1.11 2.88
N PRO A 59 -12.11 0.24 1.86
CA PRO A 59 -11.96 0.71 0.49
C PRO A 59 -13.26 1.29 -0.06
N MET A 60 -13.13 2.32 -0.89
CA MET A 60 -14.11 2.62 -1.91
C MET A 60 -14.05 1.53 -2.99
N ARG A 61 -15.22 1.07 -3.44
CA ARG A 61 -15.33 0.11 -4.55
C ARG A 61 -15.79 0.83 -5.81
N LEU A 62 -14.98 0.77 -6.86
CA LEU A 62 -15.31 1.25 -8.19
C LEU A 62 -15.37 0.03 -9.12
N GLY A 63 -16.56 -0.54 -9.27
CA GLY A 63 -16.75 -1.84 -9.92
C GLY A 63 -15.98 -2.94 -9.20
N THR A 64 -15.06 -3.62 -9.92
CA THR A 64 -14.19 -4.67 -9.35
C THR A 64 -12.95 -4.12 -8.66
N GLN A 65 -12.66 -2.82 -8.81
CA GLN A 65 -11.47 -2.20 -8.25
C GLN A 65 -11.72 -1.65 -6.86
N LYS A 66 -10.78 -1.92 -5.95
CA LYS A 66 -10.74 -1.30 -4.62
C LYS A 66 -9.77 -0.11 -4.66
N ARG A 67 -10.18 0.99 -4.02
CA ARG A 67 -9.39 2.20 -3.83
C ARG A 67 -9.43 2.62 -2.36
N TRP A 68 -8.32 3.11 -1.83
CA TRP A 68 -8.22 3.60 -0.47
C TRP A 68 -7.79 5.06 -0.47
N ARG A 69 -8.35 5.86 0.44
CA ARG A 69 -7.93 7.25 0.56
C ARG A 69 -6.53 7.29 1.14
N ARG A 70 -5.62 8.03 0.48
CA ARG A 70 -4.22 8.09 0.85
C ARG A 70 -4.01 8.58 2.29
N GLU A 71 -4.77 9.59 2.71
CA GLU A 71 -4.69 10.15 4.07
C GLU A 71 -5.07 9.14 5.15
N ASP A 72 -6.07 8.29 4.90
CA ASP A 72 -6.54 7.31 5.87
C ASP A 72 -5.51 6.19 6.04
N VAL A 73 -4.91 5.75 4.93
CA VAL A 73 -3.85 4.73 4.95
C VAL A 73 -2.61 5.25 5.67
N ALA A 74 -2.21 6.50 5.40
CA ALA A 74 -1.07 7.13 6.07
C ALA A 74 -1.30 7.29 7.57
N ARG A 75 -2.47 7.80 7.97
CA ARG A 75 -2.85 7.96 9.38
C ARG A 75 -2.85 6.61 10.11
N TRP A 76 -3.43 5.58 9.50
CA TRP A 76 -3.43 4.23 10.06
C TRP A 76 -2.00 3.70 10.25
N ALA A 77 -1.10 3.93 9.27
CA ALA A 77 0.30 3.50 9.37
C ALA A 77 1.03 4.18 10.54
N ASP A 78 0.79 5.48 10.74
CA ASP A 78 1.35 6.24 11.87
C ASP A 78 0.84 5.71 13.21
N ASP A 79 -0.45 5.37 13.30
CA ASP A 79 -1.05 4.85 14.52
C ASP A 79 -0.56 3.43 14.85
N GLU A 80 -0.45 2.54 13.86
CA GLU A 80 0.14 1.21 14.05
C GLU A 80 1.62 1.30 14.48
N ALA A 81 2.38 2.25 13.92
CA ALA A 81 3.77 2.46 14.31
C ALA A 81 3.90 2.93 15.77
N LYS A 82 2.96 3.74 16.27
CA LYS A 82 2.91 4.13 17.70
C LYS A 82 2.58 2.94 18.59
N ILE A 83 1.58 2.13 18.22
CA ILE A 83 1.19 0.93 18.97
C ILE A 83 2.37 -0.05 19.05
N SER A 84 3.03 -0.31 17.92
CA SER A 84 4.19 -1.23 17.88
C SER A 84 5.40 -0.74 18.66
N ARG A 85 5.55 0.57 18.92
CA ARG A 85 6.64 1.13 19.73
C ARG A 85 6.32 1.16 21.23
N ALA A 86 5.04 1.11 21.58
CA ALA A 86 4.56 1.13 22.96
C ALA A 86 4.40 -0.28 23.56
N ALA A 87 4.39 -1.32 22.73
CA ALA A 87 4.38 -2.74 23.10
C ALA A 87 5.80 -3.28 23.26
#